data_AF-A0A172TZ28-F1
#
_entry.id   AF-A0A172TZ28-F1
#
_cell.length_a   1.000
_cell.length_b   1.000
_cell.length_c   1.000
_cell.angle_alpha   90.00
_cell.angle_beta   90.00
_cell.angle_gamma   90.00
#
_symmetry.space_group_name_H-M   'P 1'
#
loop_
_entity.id
_entity.type
_entity.pdbx_description
1 polymer ?
#
loop_
_entity_poly.entity_id
_entity_poly.type
_entity_poly.pdbx_seq_one_letter_code
_entity_poly.pdbx_strand_id
1 'polypeptide(L)'
;MKTLVFLSIFLLTLLAAFNGMSQLPDSSHRDTTATSASWQKEDNTADDDFAPGLLFMALIGISLVCVCIGIGSILTITLLLLLFSFVLLGILSSSVFVGLNRRSFTSGFKTFVVSTFSIGGIGLGISLLYLTNYLFNLHLSHTTTLWMGGGVGLVAGVLLGLLSFILLQQLLGFFKQRIGLS
;
A
#
# COMPACT_ATOMS: atom_id res chain seq x y z
N MET A 1 13.50 7.08 -29.07
CA MET A 1 12.69 6.10 -29.84
C MET A 1 12.53 4.75 -29.14
N LYS A 2 13.61 4.04 -28.78
CA LYS A 2 13.52 2.70 -28.14
C LYS A 2 12.68 2.64 -26.84
N THR A 3 12.76 3.67 -25.99
CA THR A 3 11.96 3.79 -24.75
C THR A 3 10.46 4.04 -24.99
N LEU A 4 10.12 4.77 -26.06
CA LEU A 4 8.73 5.00 -26.45
C LEU A 4 8.06 3.73 -26.96
N VAL A 5 8.82 2.91 -27.68
CA VAL A 5 8.36 1.59 -28.17
C VAL A 5 8.10 0.64 -27.00
N PHE A 6 8.98 0.59 -26.00
CA PHE A 6 8.77 -0.23 -24.80
C PHE A 6 7.56 0.22 -23.97
N LEU A 7 7.36 1.54 -23.83
CA LEU A 7 6.20 2.08 -23.09
C LEU A 7 4.90 1.80 -23.83
N SER A 8 4.89 1.89 -25.16
CA SER A 8 3.74 1.53 -26.01
C SER A 8 3.39 0.05 -25.88
N ILE A 9 4.39 -0.85 -25.97
CA ILE A 9 4.18 -2.30 -25.81
C ILE A 9 3.64 -2.62 -24.42
N PHE A 10 4.19 -1.98 -23.37
CA PHE A 10 3.72 -2.15 -22.00
C PHE A 10 2.29 -1.63 -21.80
N LEU A 11 1.94 -0.49 -22.41
CA LEU A 11 0.59 0.05 -22.37
C LEU A 11 -0.40 -0.86 -23.12
N LEU A 12 0.02 -1.47 -24.23
CA LEU A 12 -0.80 -2.38 -25.03
C LEU A 12 -1.05 -3.70 -24.31
N THR A 13 -0.06 -4.26 -23.62
CA THR A 13 -0.25 -5.46 -22.78
C THR A 13 -1.11 -5.16 -21.55
N LEU A 14 -0.98 -3.97 -20.95
CA LEU A 14 -1.87 -3.52 -19.88
C LEU A 14 -3.32 -3.44 -20.37
N LEU A 15 -3.55 -2.83 -21.54
CA LEU A 15 -4.88 -2.71 -22.17
C LEU A 15 -5.49 -4.06 -22.55
N ALA A 16 -4.67 -4.99 -23.06
CA ALA A 16 -5.10 -6.35 -23.37
C ALA A 16 -5.50 -7.15 -22.12
N ALA A 17 -4.79 -6.95 -21.00
CA ALA A 17 -5.15 -7.55 -19.71
C ALA A 17 -6.49 -7.03 -19.15
N PHE A 18 -6.84 -5.77 -19.42
CA PHE A 18 -8.13 -5.20 -19.00
C PHE A 18 -9.33 -5.73 -19.80
N ASN A 19 -9.18 -6.03 -21.09
CA ASN A 19 -10.29 -6.52 -21.92
C ASN A 19 -10.70 -7.97 -21.61
N GLY A 20 -9.79 -8.78 -21.05
CA GLY A 20 -10.04 -10.18 -20.71
C GLY A 20 -10.91 -10.41 -19.46
N MET A 21 -11.19 -9.37 -18.66
CA MET A 21 -11.89 -9.48 -17.36
C MET A 21 -13.35 -9.00 -17.39
N SER A 22 -13.95 -8.82 -18.57
CA SER A 22 -15.35 -8.41 -18.72
C SER A 22 -16.39 -9.51 -18.45
N GLN A 23 -15.99 -10.66 -17.90
CA GLN A 23 -16.96 -11.68 -17.46
C GLN A 23 -17.55 -11.29 -16.10
N LEU A 24 -18.81 -10.85 -16.13
CA LEU A 24 -19.66 -10.72 -14.95
C LEU A 24 -19.84 -12.12 -14.32
N PRO A 25 -19.54 -12.30 -13.02
CA PRO A 25 -20.04 -13.45 -12.28
C PRO A 25 -21.53 -13.25 -12.03
N ASP A 26 -22.35 -14.09 -12.65
CA ASP A 26 -23.79 -14.17 -12.43
C ASP A 26 -24.08 -14.40 -10.93
N SER A 27 -24.96 -13.57 -10.40
CA SER A 27 -25.46 -13.66 -9.03
C SER A 27 -26.21 -14.97 -8.81
N SER A 28 -25.68 -15.85 -7.94
CA SER A 28 -26.48 -16.90 -7.32
C SER A 28 -26.98 -16.46 -5.94
N HIS A 29 -28.24 -16.77 -5.75
CA HIS A 29 -29.21 -16.27 -4.79
C HIS A 29 -29.23 -17.16 -3.53
N ARG A 30 -29.42 -16.53 -2.34
CA ARG A 30 -30.07 -17.02 -1.07
C ARG A 30 -29.63 -18.38 -0.46
N ASP A 31 -29.49 -18.57 0.86
CA ASP A 31 -30.46 -18.43 1.96
C ASP A 31 -29.73 -18.08 3.28
N THR A 32 -30.15 -17.07 4.05
CA THR A 32 -31.16 -17.11 5.14
C THR A 32 -31.02 -18.28 6.12
N THR A 33 -30.16 -18.12 7.13
CA THR A 33 -30.34 -18.81 8.42
C THR A 33 -30.45 -17.77 9.52
N ALA A 34 -31.68 -17.28 9.71
CA ALA A 34 -32.06 -16.57 10.93
C ALA A 34 -32.11 -17.60 12.07
N THR A 35 -31.01 -17.76 12.80
CA THR A 35 -31.03 -18.47 14.08
C THR A 35 -31.70 -17.55 15.10
N SER A 36 -33.00 -17.74 15.29
CA SER A 36 -33.75 -17.19 16.42
C SER A 36 -33.24 -17.83 17.71
N ALA A 37 -32.29 -17.17 18.38
CA ALA A 37 -31.97 -17.46 19.76
C ALA A 37 -33.16 -17.00 20.63
N SER A 38 -33.89 -17.97 21.16
CA SER A 38 -34.94 -17.77 22.16
C SER A 38 -34.34 -17.09 23.40
N TRP A 39 -34.80 -15.88 23.71
CA TRP A 39 -34.53 -15.20 24.96
C TRP A 39 -35.25 -15.95 26.09
N GLN A 40 -34.55 -16.91 26.69
CA GLN A 40 -34.96 -17.47 27.96
C GLN A 40 -34.71 -16.38 29.02
N LYS A 41 -35.81 -15.79 29.49
CA LYS A 41 -35.81 -14.81 30.57
C LYS A 41 -35.48 -15.54 31.86
N GLU A 42 -34.19 -15.67 32.14
CA GLU A 42 -33.70 -16.10 33.44
C GLU A 42 -33.94 -14.95 34.41
N ASP A 43 -34.81 -15.19 35.39
CA ASP A 43 -35.16 -14.27 36.46
C ASP A 43 -33.89 -14.09 37.31
N ASN A 44 -33.05 -13.12 36.94
CA ASN A 44 -31.92 -12.69 37.74
C ASN A 44 -32.46 -11.93 38.95
N THR A 45 -32.77 -12.66 40.02
CA THR A 45 -32.49 -12.14 41.36
C THR A 45 -31.00 -11.83 41.38
N ALA A 46 -30.67 -10.58 41.07
CA ALA A 46 -29.36 -9.99 41.26
C ALA A 46 -29.11 -9.89 42.77
N ASP A 47 -28.82 -11.03 43.37
CA ASP A 47 -28.01 -11.06 44.57
C ASP A 47 -26.63 -10.58 44.10
N ASP A 48 -26.30 -9.34 44.47
CA ASP A 48 -24.99 -8.69 44.31
C ASP A 48 -23.95 -9.46 45.14
N ASP A 49 -23.70 -10.71 44.77
CA ASP A 49 -22.65 -11.54 45.33
C ASP A 49 -21.35 -11.07 44.68
N PHE A 50 -20.84 -9.95 45.20
CA PHE A 50 -19.57 -9.37 44.80
C PHE A 50 -18.48 -10.39 45.12
N ALA A 51 -18.20 -11.29 44.17
CA ALA A 51 -17.21 -12.33 44.30
C ALA A 51 -15.82 -11.74 44.00
N PRO A 52 -15.02 -11.36 45.02
CA PRO A 52 -13.72 -10.70 44.80
C PRO A 52 -12.77 -11.59 43.99
N GLY A 53 -12.95 -12.91 44.02
CA GLY A 53 -12.20 -13.86 43.20
C GLY A 53 -12.43 -13.71 41.69
N LEU A 54 -13.65 -13.38 41.26
CA LEU A 54 -13.98 -13.15 39.84
C LEU A 54 -13.31 -11.85 39.34
N LEU A 55 -13.31 -10.81 40.18
CA LEU A 55 -12.65 -9.53 39.89
C LEU A 55 -11.13 -9.71 39.76
N PHE A 56 -10.50 -10.49 40.65
CA PHE A 56 -9.07 -10.78 40.58
C PHE A 56 -8.69 -11.54 39.30
N MET A 57 -9.51 -12.52 38.90
CA MET A 57 -9.31 -13.26 37.65
C MET A 57 -9.45 -12.33 36.42
N ALA A 58 -10.48 -11.48 36.41
CA ALA A 58 -10.69 -10.50 35.35
C ALA A 58 -9.53 -9.50 35.21
N LEU A 59 -8.99 -8.99 36.33
CA LEU A 59 -7.82 -8.10 36.32
C LEU A 59 -6.57 -8.78 35.75
N ILE A 60 -6.31 -10.03 36.11
CA ILE A 60 -5.20 -10.81 35.55
C ILE A 60 -5.41 -11.02 34.05
N GLY A 61 -6.61 -11.38 33.62
CA GLY A 61 -6.95 -11.54 32.20
C GLY A 61 -6.72 -10.27 31.38
N ILE A 62 -7.20 -9.12 31.87
CA ILE A 62 -7.00 -7.82 31.21
C ILE A 62 -5.51 -7.45 31.16
N SER A 63 -4.77 -7.71 32.24
CA SER A 63 -3.32 -7.43 32.29
C SER A 63 -2.55 -8.24 31.24
N LEU A 64 -2.92 -9.51 31.05
CA LEU A 64 -2.30 -10.39 30.07
C LEU A 64 -2.62 -9.94 28.64
N VAL A 65 -3.86 -9.56 28.36
CA VAL A 65 -4.26 -9.02 27.06
C VAL A 65 -3.49 -7.73 26.74
N CYS A 66 -3.36 -6.81 27.70
CA CYS A 66 -2.58 -5.57 27.51
C CYS A 66 -1.11 -5.86 27.20
N VAL A 67 -0.48 -6.82 27.90
CA VAL A 67 0.90 -7.22 27.63
C VAL A 67 1.04 -7.84 26.24
N CYS A 68 0.12 -8.72 25.84
CA CYS A 68 0.12 -9.33 24.51
C CYS A 68 -0.03 -8.28 23.40
N ILE A 69 -0.92 -7.30 23.56
CA ILE A 69 -1.08 -6.19 22.60
C ILE A 69 0.21 -5.35 22.55
N GLY A 70 0.80 -5.04 23.71
CA GLY A 70 2.05 -4.30 23.81
C GLY A 70 3.18 -4.99 23.04
N ILE A 71 3.44 -6.26 23.33
CA ILE A 71 4.48 -7.04 22.66
C ILE A 71 4.18 -7.19 21.17
N GLY A 72 2.93 -7.50 20.81
CA GLY A 72 2.50 -7.64 19.41
C GLY A 72 2.71 -6.36 18.61
N SER A 73 2.42 -5.19 19.19
CA SER A 73 2.65 -3.90 18.54
C SER A 73 4.13 -3.63 18.27
N ILE A 74 4.99 -3.88 19.26
CA ILE A 74 6.45 -3.67 19.14
C ILE A 74 7.03 -4.60 18.09
N LEU A 75 6.61 -5.86 18.07
CA LEU A 75 7.03 -6.85 17.08
C LEU A 75 6.63 -6.42 15.66
N THR A 76 5.39 -5.97 15.50
CA THR A 76 4.85 -5.52 14.20
C THR A 76 5.60 -4.28 13.69
N ILE A 77 5.83 -3.28 14.55
CA ILE A 77 6.59 -2.08 14.18
C ILE A 77 8.02 -2.44 13.78
N THR A 78 8.67 -3.31 14.54
CA THR A 78 10.05 -3.75 14.25
C THR A 78 10.13 -4.48 12.91
N LEU A 79 9.19 -5.39 12.64
CA LEU A 79 9.12 -6.11 11.37
C LEU A 79 8.85 -5.18 10.19
N LEU A 80 7.95 -4.20 10.36
CA LEU A 80 7.66 -3.20 9.34
C LEU A 80 8.87 -2.33 9.02
N LEU A 81 9.62 -1.92 10.04
CA LEU A 81 10.84 -1.13 9.90
C LEU A 81 11.94 -1.92 9.18
N LEU A 82 12.06 -3.21 9.48
CA LEU A 82 13.00 -4.12 8.81
C LEU A 82 12.61 -4.30 7.34
N LEU A 83 11.33 -4.48 7.04
CA LEU A 83 10.83 -4.60 5.66
C LEU A 83 11.10 -3.32 4.87
N PHE A 84 10.83 -2.16 5.46
CA PHE A 84 11.13 -0.86 4.84
C PHE A 84 12.62 -0.70 4.55
N SER A 85 13.48 -1.10 5.50
CA SER A 85 14.93 -1.08 5.32
C SER A 85 15.37 -1.99 4.17
N PHE A 86 14.77 -3.18 4.04
CA PHE A 86 15.05 -4.12 2.95
C PHE A 86 14.65 -3.57 1.57
N VAL A 87 13.49 -2.91 1.49
CA VAL A 87 13.03 -2.24 0.27
C VAL A 87 13.99 -1.12 -0.13
N LEU A 88 14.39 -0.27 0.83
CA LEU A 88 15.38 0.78 0.58
C LEU A 88 16.73 0.21 0.12
N LEU A 89 17.21 -0.86 0.77
CA LEU A 89 18.45 -1.53 0.39
C LEU A 89 18.37 -2.10 -1.03
N GLY A 90 17.24 -2.69 -1.40
CA GLY A 90 16.99 -3.21 -2.74
C GLY A 90 17.01 -2.11 -3.80
N ILE A 91 16.35 -0.98 -3.54
CA ILE A 91 16.34 0.18 -4.44
C ILE A 91 17.74 0.79 -4.56
N LEU A 92 18.46 0.95 -3.44
CA LEU A 92 19.85 1.42 -3.40
C LEU A 92 20.76 0.49 -4.22
N SER A 93 20.71 -0.82 -3.97
CA SER A 93 21.50 -1.82 -4.69
C SER A 93 21.25 -1.77 -6.21
N SER A 94 19.98 -1.73 -6.62
CA SER A 94 19.60 -1.61 -8.04
C SER A 94 20.14 -0.32 -8.66
N SER A 95 20.04 0.82 -7.95
CA SER A 95 20.51 2.11 -8.46
C SER A 95 22.03 2.19 -8.60
N VAL A 96 22.79 1.64 -7.65
CA VAL A 96 24.26 1.57 -7.70
C VAL A 96 24.69 0.68 -8.86
N PHE A 97 24.07 -0.49 -9.01
CA PHE A 97 24.36 -1.41 -10.10
C PHE A 97 24.14 -0.78 -11.48
N VAL A 98 23.02 -0.06 -11.66
CA VAL A 98 22.73 0.66 -12.90
C VAL A 98 23.69 1.84 -13.12
N GLY A 99 24.09 2.54 -12.05
CA GLY A 99 25.06 3.63 -12.12
C GLY A 99 26.45 3.17 -12.58
N LEU A 100 26.90 2.02 -12.07
CA LEU A 100 28.15 1.36 -12.47
C LEU A 100 28.09 0.88 -13.93
N ASN A 101 27.00 0.23 -14.33
CA ASN A 101 26.84 -0.30 -15.69
C ASN A 101 26.82 0.81 -16.75
N ARG A 102 26.23 1.97 -16.44
CA ARG A 102 26.14 3.13 -17.36
C ARG A 102 27.33 4.08 -17.26
N ARG A 103 28.34 3.81 -16.41
CA ARG A 103 29.48 4.70 -16.08
C ARG A 103 29.05 6.13 -15.74
N SER A 104 27.85 6.31 -15.19
CA SER A 104 27.29 7.64 -14.91
C SER A 104 26.37 7.56 -13.69
N PHE A 105 26.74 8.29 -12.64
CA PHE A 105 25.93 8.46 -11.43
C PHE A 105 24.53 9.01 -11.74
N THR A 106 24.41 9.84 -12.76
CA THR A 106 23.14 10.45 -13.19
C THR A 106 22.12 9.41 -13.66
N SER A 107 22.58 8.31 -14.28
CA SER A 107 21.70 7.23 -14.76
C SER A 107 21.21 6.33 -13.62
N GLY A 108 22.06 6.07 -12.62
CA GLY A 108 21.67 5.34 -11.41
C GLY A 108 20.66 6.12 -10.58
N PHE A 109 20.90 7.42 -10.39
CA PHE A 109 20.00 8.32 -9.66
C PHE A 109 18.63 8.45 -10.33
N LYS A 110 18.57 8.49 -11.67
CA LYS A 110 17.29 8.46 -12.40
C LYS A 110 16.44 7.25 -12.03
N THR A 111 17.07 6.08 -12.00
CA THR A 111 16.39 4.81 -11.73
C THR A 111 15.94 4.73 -10.27
N PHE A 112 16.76 5.25 -9.35
CA PHE A 112 16.39 5.41 -7.94
C PHE A 112 15.13 6.26 -7.76
N VAL A 113 15.12 7.48 -8.32
CA VAL A 113 14.00 8.42 -8.19
C VAL A 113 12.73 7.82 -8.79
N VAL A 114 12.79 7.30 -10.00
CA VAL A 114 11.61 6.71 -10.66
C VAL A 114 11.07 5.50 -9.88
N SER A 115 11.94 4.64 -9.35
CA SER A 115 11.51 3.46 -8.56
C SER A 115 10.77 3.88 -7.28
N THR A 116 11.33 4.83 -6.52
CA THR A 116 10.73 5.32 -5.28
C THR A 116 9.35 5.95 -5.51
N PHE A 117 9.22 6.79 -6.54
CA PHE A 117 7.92 7.38 -6.89
C PHE A 117 6.92 6.37 -7.46
N SER A 118 7.38 5.29 -8.09
CA SER A 118 6.49 4.22 -8.58
C SER A 118 5.89 3.42 -7.41
N ILE A 119 6.71 3.03 -6.44
CA ILE A 119 6.25 2.31 -5.24
C ILE A 119 5.31 3.19 -4.41
N GLY A 120 5.69 4.45 -4.19
CA GLY A 120 4.82 5.42 -3.52
C GLY A 120 3.52 5.70 -4.28
N GLY A 121 3.59 5.76 -5.61
CA GLY A 121 2.45 5.99 -6.49
C GLY A 121 1.41 4.88 -6.41
N ILE A 122 1.82 3.61 -6.33
CA ILE A 122 0.91 2.47 -6.12
C ILE A 122 0.15 2.63 -4.81
N GLY A 123 0.87 2.91 -3.71
CA GLY A 123 0.25 3.06 -2.39
C GLY A 123 -0.74 4.23 -2.34
N LEU A 124 -0.35 5.38 -2.87
CA LEU A 124 -1.24 6.55 -2.95
C LEU A 124 -2.42 6.30 -3.90
N GLY A 125 -2.21 5.64 -5.03
CA GLY A 125 -3.26 5.35 -6.01
C GLY A 125 -4.34 4.44 -5.45
N ILE A 126 -3.95 3.38 -4.72
CA ILE A 126 -4.90 2.49 -4.04
C ILE A 126 -5.65 3.26 -2.94
N SER A 127 -4.96 4.02 -2.10
CA SER A 127 -5.60 4.83 -1.04
C SER A 127 -6.57 5.87 -1.59
N LEU A 128 -6.21 6.58 -2.66
CA LEU A 128 -7.07 7.58 -3.30
C LEU A 128 -8.31 6.95 -3.91
N LEU A 129 -8.17 5.81 -4.59
CA LEU A 129 -9.32 5.12 -5.17
C LEU A 129 -10.22 4.51 -4.10
N TYR A 130 -9.65 4.00 -3.01
CA TYR A 130 -10.42 3.53 -1.86
C TYR A 130 -11.20 4.69 -1.21
N LEU A 131 -10.56 5.84 -1.02
CA LEU A 131 -11.19 7.04 -0.47
C LEU A 131 -12.29 7.56 -1.40
N THR A 132 -12.05 7.56 -2.72
CA THR A 132 -13.05 7.97 -3.72
C THR A 132 -14.25 7.01 -3.72
N ASN A 133 -14.01 5.71 -3.59
CA ASN A 133 -15.06 4.70 -3.47
C ASN A 133 -15.95 4.94 -2.26
N TYR A 134 -15.33 5.29 -1.13
CA TYR A 134 -16.03 5.63 0.11
C TYR A 134 -16.83 6.94 -0.01
N LEU A 135 -16.28 7.98 -0.65
CA LEU A 135 -16.94 9.28 -0.79
C LEU A 135 -18.13 9.24 -1.78
N PHE A 136 -18.00 8.50 -2.89
CA PHE A 136 -18.98 8.54 -3.98
C PHE A 136 -19.91 7.32 -4.05
N ASN A 137 -19.82 6.38 -3.10
CA ASN A 137 -20.58 5.11 -3.10
C ASN A 137 -20.55 4.39 -4.46
N LEU A 138 -19.39 4.42 -5.11
CA LEU A 138 -19.15 3.59 -6.28
C LEU A 138 -19.16 2.14 -5.78
N HIS A 139 -20.09 1.30 -6.24
CA HIS A 139 -20.14 -0.11 -5.86
C HIS A 139 -19.04 -0.93 -6.57
N LEU A 140 -17.81 -0.42 -6.58
CA LEU A 140 -16.68 -1.13 -7.17
C LEU A 140 -16.28 -2.28 -6.26
N SER A 141 -16.12 -3.46 -6.86
CA SER A 141 -15.62 -4.64 -6.18
C SER A 141 -14.22 -4.39 -5.64
N HIS A 142 -13.91 -4.94 -4.46
CA HIS A 142 -12.61 -4.78 -3.79
C HIS A 142 -11.42 -5.16 -4.70
N THR A 143 -11.61 -6.16 -5.55
CA THR A 143 -10.61 -6.59 -6.53
C THR A 143 -10.38 -5.54 -7.61
N THR A 144 -11.45 -4.97 -8.18
CA THR A 144 -11.35 -3.91 -9.19
C THR A 144 -10.69 -2.64 -8.65
N THR A 145 -10.96 -2.28 -7.39
CA THR A 145 -10.34 -1.10 -6.75
C THR A 145 -8.84 -1.28 -6.55
N LEU A 146 -8.39 -2.47 -6.16
CA LEU A 146 -6.95 -2.77 -6.00
C LEU A 146 -6.20 -2.73 -7.33
N TRP A 147 -6.73 -3.37 -8.37
CA TRP A 147 -6.08 -3.41 -9.68
C TRP A 147 -6.11 -2.05 -10.38
N MET A 148 -7.24 -1.35 -10.34
CA MET A 148 -7.36 -0.01 -10.94
C MET A 148 -6.51 1.01 -10.15
N GLY A 149 -6.53 0.95 -8.82
CA GLY A 149 -5.71 1.80 -7.94
C GLY A 149 -4.23 1.58 -8.14
N GLY A 150 -3.81 0.32 -8.19
CA GLY A 150 -2.42 -0.05 -8.46
C GLY A 150 -1.96 0.36 -9.86
N GLY A 151 -2.78 0.12 -10.88
CA GLY A 151 -2.47 0.47 -12.26
C GLY A 151 -2.34 1.97 -12.48
N VAL A 152 -3.35 2.74 -12.06
CA VAL A 152 -3.34 4.21 -12.16
C VAL A 152 -2.22 4.79 -11.29
N GLY A 153 -2.03 4.27 -10.08
CA GLY A 153 -0.98 4.68 -9.16
C GLY A 153 0.43 4.43 -9.71
N LEU A 154 0.65 3.30 -10.38
CA LEU A 154 1.93 2.98 -11.02
C LEU A 154 2.22 3.94 -12.18
N VAL A 155 1.25 4.15 -13.07
CA VAL A 155 1.41 5.06 -14.21
C VAL A 155 1.68 6.49 -13.73
N ALA A 156 0.89 6.97 -12.76
CA ALA A 156 1.07 8.29 -12.16
C ALA A 156 2.44 8.39 -11.45
N GLY A 157 2.83 7.38 -10.67
CA GLY A 157 4.11 7.34 -9.96
C GLY A 157 5.32 7.38 -10.90
N VAL A 158 5.29 6.63 -11.99
CA VAL A 158 6.35 6.64 -13.02
C VAL A 158 6.46 8.02 -13.67
N LEU A 159 5.34 8.61 -14.07
CA LEU A 159 5.28 9.95 -14.67
C LEU A 159 5.84 11.02 -13.73
N LEU A 160 5.42 10.98 -12.46
CA LEU A 160 5.81 11.95 -11.44
C LEU A 160 7.30 11.80 -11.07
N GLY A 161 7.80 10.57 -10.99
CA GLY A 161 9.23 10.30 -10.79
C GLY A 161 10.09 10.80 -11.95
N LEU A 162 9.62 10.66 -13.20
CA LEU A 162 10.33 11.16 -14.38
C LEU A 162 10.34 12.70 -14.40
N LEU A 163 9.21 13.34 -14.06
CA LEU A 163 9.10 14.78 -13.93
C LEU A 163 10.03 15.33 -12.83
N SER A 164 10.03 14.70 -11.66
CA SER A 164 10.89 15.06 -10.53
C SER A 164 12.38 14.99 -10.92
N PHE A 165 12.78 13.96 -11.67
CA PHE A 165 14.15 13.86 -12.17
C PHE A 165 14.53 15.01 -13.12
N ILE A 166 13.61 15.44 -14.01
CA ILE A 166 13.85 16.57 -14.91
C ILE A 166 14.05 17.85 -14.10
N LEU A 167 13.21 18.10 -13.09
CA LEU A 167 13.33 19.27 -12.21
C LEU A 167 14.66 19.27 -11.44
N LEU A 168 15.07 18.11 -10.91
CA LEU A 168 16.36 17.94 -10.24
C LEU A 168 17.54 18.26 -11.17
N GLN A 169 17.50 17.78 -12.43
CA GLN A 169 18.53 18.11 -13.41
C GLN A 169 18.59 19.61 -13.73
N GLN A 170 17.44 20.27 -13.86
CA GLN A 170 17.38 21.71 -14.09
C GLN A 170 17.95 22.49 -12.90
N LEU A 171 17.62 22.08 -11.67
CA LEU A 171 18.13 22.71 -10.46
C LEU A 171 19.66 22.56 -10.35
N LEU A 172 20.16 21.35 -10.57
CA LEU A 172 21.61 21.06 -10.57
C LEU A 172 22.35 21.85 -11.65
N GLY A 173 21.77 21.97 -12.85
CA GLY A 173 22.32 22.80 -13.92
C GLY A 173 22.41 24.27 -13.53
N PHE A 174 21.35 24.80 -12.91
CA PHE A 174 21.31 26.18 -12.41
C PHE A 174 22.36 26.43 -11.33
N PHE A 175 22.53 25.51 -10.39
CA PHE A 175 23.58 25.60 -9.37
C PHE A 175 24.99 25.51 -9.97
N LYS A 176 25.22 24.60 -10.92
CA LYS A 176 26.52 24.50 -11.60
C LYS A 176 26.88 25.81 -12.30
N GLN A 177 25.92 26.43 -12.98
CA GLN A 177 26.12 27.69 -13.68
C GLN A 177 26.36 28.87 -12.74
N ARG A 178 25.75 28.87 -11.55
CA ARG A 178 25.88 29.95 -10.56
C ARG A 178 27.14 29.85 -9.68
N ILE A 179 27.68 28.65 -9.47
CA ILE A 179 28.82 28.40 -8.57
C ILE A 179 30.16 28.40 -9.36
N GLY A 180 30.15 28.44 -10.70
CA GLY A 180 31.37 28.60 -11.48
C GLY A 180 32.34 27.40 -11.46
N LEU A 181 31.87 26.23 -11.02
CA LEU A 181 32.61 24.98 -11.17
C LEU A 181 32.43 24.48 -12.61
N SER A 182 33.36 24.90 -13.47
CA SER A 182 33.53 24.38 -14.84
C SER A 182 33.74 22.87 -14.81
#